data_AF-A0A0M2K4R8-F1
#
_entry.id   AF-A0A0M2K4R8-F1
#
_cell.length_a   1.000
_cell.length_b   1.000
_cell.length_c   1.000
_cell.angle_alpha   90.00
_cell.angle_beta   90.00
_cell.angle_gamma   90.00
#
_symmetry.space_group_name_H-M   'P 1'
#
loop_
_entity.id
_entity.type
_entity.pdbx_description
1 polymer ?
#
loop_
_entity_poly.entity_id
_entity_poly.type
_entity_poly.pdbx_seq_one_letter_code
_entity_poly.pdbx_strand_id
1 'polypeptide(L)'
;MFDNLTDRLSQTLRNISGRGRLTEDNIKDTLREVRMALLEADVALPVVREFINRVKERALGQDVNKSLTPGQEFIKIVQNELVAAMGAENNTLNLAAQPPAVILMAGLQGAGKTTSVGKLGKFLREKHKKKVLVVSADVYRPAAIKQLEKLAEQVGVDFCPSDLSQQPVYIVKNALQQAKLKFYDVLLVDTAGRLHVDEAMMDEIKQVHAVINPVETLFVVDAMTGQDAANTAKAFNEALPLTGVILTKVDGDARGGAALSIRHITDRPIKFMGVGEKTDALEPFYPDRIASRILGMGDVLSLIEDIESKVDRVQAEKLASKLKKGDGFDLNDFLQQLKQMRNMGGMASLMGKLPGMGQLPDNVKSQMDDKVLVRMEAMINSMTRKEREKPEIIKGSRKRRVATGSGMQVQDVNRLLKQFDDMQRMMKKMKKGGMAKMMRGMKGMMPPGFPGR
;
A
#
# COMPACT_ATOMS: atom_id res chain seq x y z
N MET A 1 -3.84 -19.21 9.46
CA MET A 1 -3.86 -18.25 10.59
C MET A 1 -4.53 -16.92 10.22
N PHE A 2 -4.35 -16.38 9.00
CA PHE A 2 -5.12 -15.25 8.46
C PHE A 2 -6.65 -15.46 8.47
N ASP A 3 -7.08 -16.71 8.29
CA ASP A 3 -8.50 -17.08 8.31
C ASP A 3 -9.16 -16.80 9.67
N ASN A 4 -8.42 -16.95 10.78
CA ASN A 4 -9.01 -16.93 12.12
C ASN A 4 -9.39 -15.51 12.61
N LEU A 5 -8.66 -14.48 12.18
CA LEU A 5 -9.00 -13.08 12.49
C LEU A 5 -10.13 -12.59 11.58
N THR A 6 -10.06 -12.93 10.30
CA THR A 6 -11.09 -12.61 9.29
C THR A 6 -12.42 -13.28 9.64
N ASP A 7 -12.40 -14.53 10.11
CA ASP A 7 -13.59 -15.27 10.54
C ASP A 7 -14.19 -14.71 11.83
N ARG A 8 -13.36 -14.35 12.82
CA ARG A 8 -13.82 -13.72 14.07
C ARG A 8 -14.45 -12.35 13.80
N LEU A 9 -13.78 -11.50 13.03
CA LEU A 9 -14.34 -10.21 12.63
C LEU A 9 -15.60 -10.38 11.77
N SER A 10 -15.64 -11.36 10.86
CA SER A 10 -16.84 -11.64 10.05
C SER A 10 -18.03 -12.12 10.89
N GLN A 11 -17.80 -12.77 12.04
CA GLN A 11 -18.85 -13.10 13.01
C GLN A 11 -19.30 -11.85 13.77
N THR A 12 -18.37 -11.01 14.19
CA THR A 12 -18.67 -9.77 14.93
C THR A 12 -19.38 -8.73 14.08
N LEU A 13 -19.05 -8.63 12.79
CA LEU A 13 -19.74 -7.74 11.85
C LEU A 13 -21.18 -8.15 11.57
N ARG A 14 -21.51 -9.45 11.66
CA ARG A 14 -22.89 -9.95 11.57
C ARG A 14 -23.72 -9.60 12.82
N ASN A 15 -23.09 -9.50 13.99
CA ASN A 15 -23.78 -9.15 15.23
C ASN A 15 -24.18 -7.67 15.26
N ILE A 16 -23.50 -6.82 14.49
CA ILE A 16 -23.75 -5.39 14.42
C ILE A 16 -24.74 -5.02 13.30
N SER A 17 -24.96 -5.89 12.30
CA SER A 17 -25.67 -5.58 11.04
C SER A 17 -27.21 -5.42 11.14
N GLY A 18 -27.75 -4.96 12.27
CA GLY A 18 -29.20 -4.80 12.47
C GLY A 18 -29.67 -3.54 13.24
N ARG A 19 -28.78 -2.65 13.70
CA ARG A 19 -29.14 -1.49 14.53
C ARG A 19 -28.62 -0.19 13.90
N GLY A 20 -29.49 0.78 13.60
CA GLY A 20 -29.13 2.01 12.85
C GLY A 20 -28.19 3.00 13.55
N ARG A 21 -27.74 2.72 14.79
CA ARG A 21 -26.81 3.54 15.57
C ARG A 21 -25.79 2.70 16.31
N LEU A 22 -24.58 3.25 16.45
CA LEU A 22 -23.52 2.68 17.27
C LEU A 22 -23.80 3.00 18.75
N THR A 23 -24.06 1.96 19.54
CA THR A 23 -24.22 2.03 21.00
C THR A 23 -23.06 1.31 21.67
N GLU A 24 -22.81 1.64 22.94
CA GLU A 24 -21.71 1.06 23.71
C GLU A 24 -21.78 -0.47 23.78
N ASP A 25 -22.98 -1.04 23.95
CA ASP A 25 -23.18 -2.50 23.97
C ASP A 25 -22.88 -3.17 22.62
N ASN A 26 -23.17 -2.51 21.49
CA ASN A 26 -22.97 -3.10 20.17
C ASN A 26 -21.50 -3.10 19.75
N ILE A 27 -20.72 -2.13 20.21
CA ILE A 27 -19.30 -1.96 19.82
C ILE A 27 -18.34 -2.65 20.79
N LYS A 28 -18.80 -3.06 21.97
CA LYS A 28 -17.96 -3.61 23.04
C LYS A 28 -17.19 -4.85 22.61
N ASP A 29 -17.86 -5.80 21.97
CA ASP A 29 -17.22 -7.04 21.51
C ASP A 29 -16.24 -6.77 20.37
N THR A 30 -16.58 -5.85 19.46
CA THR A 30 -15.70 -5.43 18.36
C THR A 30 -14.47 -4.69 18.87
N LEU A 31 -14.61 -3.80 19.85
CA LEU A 31 -13.48 -3.14 20.52
C LEU A 31 -12.56 -4.17 21.18
N ARG A 32 -13.12 -5.23 21.77
CA ARG A 32 -12.33 -6.31 22.35
C ARG A 32 -11.53 -7.06 21.28
N GLU A 33 -12.12 -7.34 20.12
CA GLU A 33 -11.42 -7.99 19.01
C GLU A 33 -10.34 -7.11 18.40
N VAL A 34 -10.62 -5.84 18.15
CA VAL A 34 -9.61 -4.86 17.68
C VAL A 34 -8.45 -4.78 18.67
N ARG A 35 -8.75 -4.74 19.98
CA ARG A 35 -7.72 -4.76 21.02
C ARG A 35 -6.85 -6.01 20.95
N MET A 36 -7.46 -7.19 20.79
CA MET A 36 -6.71 -8.44 20.65
C MET A 36 -5.86 -8.45 19.38
N ALA A 37 -6.40 -7.98 18.25
CA ALA A 37 -5.69 -7.90 16.98
C ALA A 37 -4.45 -6.99 17.05
N LEU A 38 -4.57 -5.86 17.75
CA LEU A 38 -3.45 -4.94 17.96
C LEU A 38 -2.37 -5.55 18.88
N LEU A 39 -2.77 -6.27 19.92
CA LEU A 39 -1.82 -6.98 20.78
C LEU A 39 -1.13 -8.14 20.07
N GLU A 40 -1.86 -8.91 19.24
CA GLU A 40 -1.29 -9.94 18.35
C GLU A 40 -0.35 -9.34 17.30
N ALA A 41 -0.53 -8.07 16.95
CA ALA A 41 0.34 -7.33 16.05
C ALA A 41 1.55 -6.69 16.76
N ASP A 42 1.82 -7.05 18.02
CA ASP A 42 2.89 -6.53 18.88
C ASP A 42 2.84 -5.00 19.11
N VAL A 43 1.64 -4.41 19.10
CA VAL A 43 1.46 -3.01 19.53
C VAL A 43 1.65 -2.90 21.03
N ALA A 44 2.36 -1.86 21.47
CA ALA A 44 2.60 -1.61 22.89
C ALA A 44 1.29 -1.38 23.67
N LEU A 45 1.13 -2.07 24.80
CA LEU A 45 -0.10 -2.07 25.60
C LEU A 45 -0.61 -0.66 25.98
N PRO A 46 0.25 0.31 26.39
CA PRO A 46 -0.22 1.68 26.66
C PRO A 46 -0.87 2.33 25.44
N VAL A 47 -0.27 2.11 24.26
CA VAL A 47 -0.74 2.65 22.98
C VAL A 47 -2.05 2.01 22.57
N VAL A 48 -2.20 0.70 22.77
CA VAL A 48 -3.46 -0.01 22.52
C VAL A 48 -4.58 0.56 23.39
N ARG A 49 -4.33 0.80 24.69
CA ARG A 49 -5.36 1.35 25.61
C ARG A 49 -5.81 2.73 25.15
N GLU A 50 -4.88 3.60 24.83
CA GLU A 50 -5.21 4.96 24.39
C GLU A 50 -5.92 4.97 23.04
N PHE A 51 -5.46 4.15 22.09
CA PHE A 51 -6.10 3.99 20.79
C PHE A 51 -7.55 3.52 20.92
N ILE A 52 -7.80 2.48 21.72
CA ILE A 52 -9.15 1.94 21.94
C ILE A 52 -10.07 2.98 22.59
N ASN A 53 -9.55 3.80 23.51
CA ASN A 53 -10.33 4.88 24.12
C ASN A 53 -10.72 5.94 23.07
N ARG A 54 -9.80 6.37 22.21
CA ARG A 54 -10.10 7.33 21.12
C ARG A 54 -11.14 6.77 20.15
N VAL A 55 -10.99 5.51 19.74
CA VAL A 55 -11.96 4.83 18.87
C VAL A 55 -13.34 4.77 19.52
N LYS A 56 -13.41 4.44 20.82
CA LYS A 56 -14.67 4.40 21.58
C LYS A 56 -15.35 5.77 21.59
N GLU A 57 -14.61 6.83 21.89
CA GLU A 57 -15.14 8.20 21.90
C GLU A 57 -15.68 8.63 20.54
N ARG A 58 -14.98 8.32 19.44
CA ARG A 58 -15.46 8.65 18.08
C ARG A 58 -16.62 7.78 17.61
N ALA A 59 -16.67 6.52 18.03
CA ALA A 59 -17.72 5.59 17.59
C ALA A 59 -19.07 5.87 18.29
N LEU A 60 -19.06 6.40 19.51
CA LEU A 60 -20.28 6.67 20.27
C LEU A 60 -21.05 7.87 19.67
N GLY A 61 -22.31 7.64 19.28
CA GLY A 61 -23.20 8.72 18.83
C GLY A 61 -23.05 9.12 17.36
N GLN A 62 -22.19 8.45 16.58
CA GLN A 62 -22.19 8.62 15.12
C GLN A 62 -23.41 7.94 14.48
N ASP A 63 -24.12 8.70 13.64
CA ASP A 63 -25.17 8.16 12.78
C ASP A 63 -24.52 7.39 11.62
N VAL A 64 -24.94 6.15 11.43
CA VAL A 64 -24.42 5.25 10.40
C VAL A 64 -24.95 5.72 9.05
N ASN A 65 -24.06 5.86 8.07
CA ASN A 65 -24.48 6.21 6.72
C ASN A 65 -25.43 5.13 6.18
N LYS A 66 -26.54 5.52 5.52
CA LYS A 66 -27.62 4.58 5.13
C LYS A 66 -27.16 3.42 4.21
N SER A 67 -25.98 3.56 3.62
CA SER A 67 -25.39 2.60 2.68
C SER A 67 -24.47 1.56 3.33
N LEU A 68 -24.08 1.74 4.60
CA LEU A 68 -23.14 0.87 5.32
C LEU A 68 -23.80 0.21 6.52
N THR A 69 -23.38 -1.02 6.82
CA THR A 69 -23.73 -1.64 8.10
C THR A 69 -22.94 -0.96 9.23
N PRO A 70 -23.44 -0.93 10.48
CA PRO A 70 -22.72 -0.26 11.56
C PRO A 70 -21.37 -0.92 11.86
N GLY A 71 -21.19 -2.21 11.55
CA GLY A 71 -19.89 -2.88 11.67
C GLY A 71 -18.87 -2.39 10.64
N GLN A 72 -19.31 -2.15 9.39
CA GLN A 72 -18.46 -1.55 8.36
C GLN A 72 -18.12 -0.10 8.70
N GLU A 73 -19.07 0.67 9.23
CA GLU A 73 -18.81 2.04 9.72
C GLU A 73 -17.80 2.02 10.87
N PHE A 74 -17.93 1.09 11.81
CA PHE A 74 -17.00 0.94 12.92
C PHE A 74 -15.59 0.59 12.44
N ILE A 75 -15.43 -0.34 11.49
CA ILE A 75 -14.12 -0.64 10.88
C ILE A 75 -13.53 0.60 10.22
N LYS A 76 -14.35 1.37 9.50
CA LYS A 76 -13.92 2.62 8.88
C LYS A 76 -13.42 3.62 9.92
N ILE A 77 -14.11 3.77 11.05
CA ILE A 77 -13.65 4.59 12.18
C ILE A 77 -12.29 4.08 12.69
N VAL A 78 -12.13 2.77 12.91
CA VAL A 78 -10.87 2.19 13.38
C VAL A 78 -9.73 2.44 12.38
N GLN A 79 -9.98 2.24 11.07
CA GLN A 79 -8.99 2.49 10.03
C GLN A 79 -8.59 3.96 9.99
N ASN A 80 -9.55 4.88 10.01
CA ASN A 80 -9.29 6.31 10.00
C ASN A 80 -8.46 6.74 11.22
N GLU A 81 -8.73 6.14 12.39
CA GLU A 81 -7.95 6.38 13.59
C GLU A 81 -6.54 5.80 13.50
N LEU A 82 -6.37 4.60 12.91
CA LEU A 82 -5.04 4.03 12.67
C LEU A 82 -4.22 4.91 11.73
N VAL A 83 -4.83 5.38 10.64
CA VAL A 83 -4.20 6.30 9.68
C VAL A 83 -3.81 7.61 10.35
N ALA A 84 -4.72 8.22 11.11
CA ALA A 84 -4.45 9.45 11.85
C ALA A 84 -3.32 9.27 12.87
N ALA A 85 -3.34 8.17 13.63
CA ALA A 85 -2.33 7.86 14.63
C ALA A 85 -0.95 7.56 14.02
N MET A 86 -0.89 7.02 12.81
CA MET A 86 0.36 6.79 12.08
C MET A 86 0.89 8.04 11.33
N GLY A 87 0.10 9.12 11.29
CA GLY A 87 0.39 10.36 10.57
C GLY A 87 -0.34 10.39 9.24
N ALA A 88 -1.38 11.21 9.14
CA ALA A 88 -2.39 11.20 8.06
C ALA A 88 -1.85 11.35 6.61
N GLU A 89 -0.60 11.77 6.43
CA GLU A 89 0.02 11.97 5.11
C GLU A 89 1.44 11.38 5.05
N ASN A 90 1.86 10.99 3.84
CA ASN A 90 3.21 10.54 3.57
C ASN A 90 4.19 11.72 3.68
N ASN A 91 5.09 11.65 4.66
CA ASN A 91 6.11 12.67 4.88
C ASN A 91 7.39 12.31 4.11
N THR A 92 7.69 13.08 3.07
CA THR A 92 8.92 12.94 2.30
C THR A 92 10.15 13.42 3.09
N LEU A 93 11.34 13.09 2.61
CA LEU A 93 12.59 13.66 3.14
C LEU A 93 12.66 15.15 2.86
N ASN A 94 13.09 15.92 3.86
CA ASN A 94 13.41 17.33 3.71
C ASN A 94 14.77 17.47 3.02
N LEU A 95 14.77 17.35 1.69
CA LEU A 95 15.94 17.59 0.85
C LEU A 95 16.06 19.06 0.42
N ALA A 96 15.16 19.93 0.87
CA ALA A 96 15.15 21.37 0.58
C ALA A 96 16.12 22.12 1.51
N ALA A 97 17.37 21.67 1.54
CA ALA A 97 18.46 22.29 2.28
C ALA A 97 19.58 22.71 1.33
N GLN A 98 20.46 23.60 1.80
CA GLN A 98 21.68 23.91 1.07
C GLN A 98 22.53 22.63 0.94
N PRO A 99 22.91 22.21 -0.28
CA PRO A 99 23.72 21.01 -0.47
C PRO A 99 25.06 21.07 0.29
N PRO A 100 25.53 19.97 0.88
CA PRO A 100 24.87 18.66 0.93
C PRO A 100 23.78 18.59 2.02
N ALA A 101 22.64 17.98 1.69
CA ALA A 101 21.67 17.55 2.70
C ALA A 101 22.25 16.36 3.49
N VAL A 102 22.53 16.57 4.77
CA VAL A 102 23.12 15.55 5.64
C VAL A 102 22.02 14.77 6.36
N ILE A 103 22.01 13.45 6.17
CA ILE A 103 21.06 12.53 6.80
C ILE A 103 21.83 11.57 7.72
N LEU A 104 21.51 11.58 9.00
CA LEU A 104 22.10 10.72 10.02
C LEU A 104 21.18 9.52 10.32
N MET A 105 21.72 8.29 10.25
CA MET A 105 20.98 7.08 10.66
C MET A 105 21.35 6.70 12.09
N ALA A 106 20.37 6.68 12.99
CA ALA A 106 20.53 6.27 14.38
C ALA A 106 19.62 5.07 14.71
N GLY A 107 19.94 4.31 15.77
CA GLY A 107 19.10 3.21 16.24
C GLY A 107 19.85 2.01 16.78
N LEU A 108 19.10 1.00 17.23
CA LEU A 108 19.64 -0.19 17.89
C LEU A 108 20.57 -1.02 16.99
N GLN A 109 21.40 -1.84 17.63
CA GLN A 109 22.17 -2.87 16.94
C GLN A 109 21.21 -3.84 16.22
N GLY A 110 21.57 -4.23 14.99
CA GLY A 110 20.76 -5.18 14.21
C GLY A 110 19.46 -4.62 13.61
N ALA A 111 19.11 -3.35 13.86
CA ALA A 111 17.90 -2.72 13.31
C ALA A 111 17.94 -2.48 11.78
N GLY A 112 19.09 -2.68 11.13
CA GLY A 112 19.23 -2.54 9.68
C GLY A 112 19.68 -1.16 9.19
N LYS A 113 20.42 -0.38 10.00
CA LYS A 113 20.95 0.95 9.65
C LYS A 113 21.80 0.94 8.37
N THR A 114 22.87 0.15 8.33
CA THR A 114 23.78 0.04 7.18
C THR A 114 23.04 -0.34 5.90
N THR A 115 22.13 -1.32 5.99
CA THR A 115 21.30 -1.74 4.85
C THR A 115 20.34 -0.63 4.40
N SER A 116 19.75 0.10 5.35
CA SER A 116 18.88 1.24 5.07
C SER A 116 19.63 2.39 4.40
N VAL A 117 20.90 2.63 4.76
CA VAL A 117 21.76 3.61 4.07
C VAL A 117 21.94 3.26 2.60
N GLY A 118 22.33 2.02 2.28
CA GLY A 118 22.51 1.61 0.88
C GLY A 118 21.22 1.68 0.06
N LYS A 119 20.12 1.20 0.64
CA LYS A 119 18.79 1.30 0.02
C LYS A 119 18.36 2.74 -0.22
N LEU A 120 18.54 3.62 0.76
CA LEU A 120 18.19 5.03 0.64
C LEU A 120 19.07 5.75 -0.37
N GLY A 121 20.37 5.43 -0.39
CA GLY A 121 21.30 5.94 -1.40
C GLY A 121 20.86 5.57 -2.82
N LYS A 122 20.50 4.30 -3.05
CA LYS A 122 19.94 3.84 -4.32
C LYS A 122 18.65 4.59 -4.68
N PHE A 123 17.71 4.68 -3.74
CA PHE A 123 16.43 5.37 -3.93
C PHE A 123 16.64 6.84 -4.36
N LEU A 124 17.50 7.58 -3.66
CA LEU A 124 17.78 8.99 -3.97
C LEU A 124 18.51 9.17 -5.31
N ARG A 125 19.44 8.28 -5.64
CA ARG A 125 20.14 8.28 -6.93
C ARG A 125 19.19 7.99 -8.09
N GLU A 126 18.35 6.96 -7.98
CA GLU A 126 17.50 6.50 -9.07
C GLU A 126 16.25 7.36 -9.25
N LYS A 127 15.54 7.68 -8.17
CA LYS A 127 14.27 8.41 -8.19
C LYS A 127 14.45 9.92 -8.19
N HIS A 128 15.39 10.44 -7.41
CA HIS A 128 15.61 11.89 -7.27
C HIS A 128 16.82 12.42 -8.04
N LYS A 129 17.56 11.54 -8.74
CA LYS A 129 18.74 11.90 -9.56
C LYS A 129 19.79 12.71 -8.77
N LYS A 130 19.90 12.44 -7.47
CA LYS A 130 20.86 13.10 -6.59
C LYS A 130 22.22 12.42 -6.62
N LYS A 131 23.28 13.21 -6.52
CA LYS A 131 24.64 12.71 -6.29
C LYS A 131 24.82 12.45 -4.80
N VAL A 132 24.93 11.18 -4.43
CA VAL A 132 24.94 10.72 -3.03
C VAL A 132 26.35 10.30 -2.63
N LEU A 133 26.78 10.70 -1.44
CA LEU A 133 27.96 10.19 -0.75
C LEU A 133 27.49 9.45 0.51
N VAL A 134 28.09 8.30 0.82
CA VAL A 134 27.84 7.59 2.08
C VAL A 134 29.13 7.42 2.88
N VAL A 135 29.01 7.39 4.21
CA VAL A 135 30.14 7.15 5.12
C VAL A 135 29.69 6.26 6.27
N SER A 136 30.58 5.37 6.72
CA SER A 136 30.38 4.60 7.95
C SER A 136 31.18 5.21 9.09
N ALA A 137 30.47 5.61 10.14
CA ALA A 137 30.99 6.01 11.44
C ALA A 137 30.83 4.88 12.49
N ASP A 138 30.56 3.64 12.05
CA ASP A 138 30.57 2.45 12.90
C ASP A 138 31.98 1.85 12.96
N VAL A 139 32.76 2.32 13.93
CA VAL A 139 34.14 1.85 14.19
C VAL A 139 34.20 0.69 15.17
N TYR A 140 33.07 0.30 15.77
CA TYR A 140 33.02 -0.71 16.82
C TYR A 140 32.71 -2.09 16.26
N ARG A 141 31.85 -2.16 15.24
CA ARG A 141 31.45 -3.44 14.65
C ARG A 141 32.46 -3.91 13.60
N PRO A 142 32.98 -5.15 13.71
CA PRO A 142 33.89 -5.71 12.73
C PRO A 142 33.30 -5.68 11.31
N ALA A 143 34.12 -5.22 10.36
CA ALA A 143 33.78 -5.11 8.95
C ALA A 143 32.54 -4.24 8.62
N ALA A 144 32.03 -3.41 9.54
CA ALA A 144 30.90 -2.52 9.24
C ALA A 144 31.22 -1.51 8.13
N ILE A 145 32.41 -0.90 8.20
CA ILE A 145 32.95 -0.02 7.16
C ILE A 145 32.99 -0.74 5.81
N LYS A 146 33.57 -1.96 5.76
CA LYS A 146 33.68 -2.75 4.54
C LYS A 146 32.33 -3.23 4.00
N GLN A 147 31.37 -3.49 4.89
CA GLN A 147 30.00 -3.83 4.53
C GLN A 147 29.35 -2.67 3.78
N LEU A 148 29.45 -1.44 4.32
CA LEU A 148 28.88 -0.27 3.67
C LEU A 148 29.59 0.06 2.35
N GLU A 149 30.91 -0.08 2.28
CA GLU A 149 31.69 0.12 1.05
C GLU A 149 31.20 -0.81 -0.08
N LYS A 150 31.08 -2.11 0.19
CA LYS A 150 30.56 -3.08 -0.79
C LYS A 150 29.12 -2.76 -1.20
N LEU A 151 28.29 -2.35 -0.25
CA LEU A 151 26.90 -2.00 -0.53
C LEU A 151 26.81 -0.75 -1.41
N ALA A 152 27.65 0.26 -1.14
CA ALA A 152 27.76 1.49 -1.91
C ALA A 152 28.18 1.20 -3.36
N GLU A 153 29.18 0.34 -3.55
CA GLU A 153 29.62 -0.14 -4.87
C GLU A 153 28.47 -0.84 -5.62
N GLN A 154 27.76 -1.77 -4.96
CA GLN A 154 26.64 -2.49 -5.56
C GLN A 154 25.50 -1.59 -6.02
N VAL A 155 25.21 -0.50 -5.30
CA VAL A 155 24.16 0.46 -5.68
C VAL A 155 24.70 1.63 -6.52
N GLY A 156 25.99 1.63 -6.82
CA GLY A 156 26.72 2.68 -7.54
C GLY A 156 26.61 4.06 -6.90
N VAL A 157 26.74 4.12 -5.59
CA VAL A 157 26.81 5.36 -4.81
C VAL A 157 28.24 5.53 -4.30
N ASP A 158 28.72 6.77 -4.24
CA ASP A 158 30.09 7.04 -3.81
C ASP A 158 30.25 6.79 -2.30
N PHE A 159 31.40 6.22 -1.91
CA PHE A 159 31.74 5.93 -0.52
C PHE A 159 32.89 6.84 -0.06
N CYS A 160 32.77 7.41 1.14
CA CYS A 160 33.86 8.11 1.82
C CYS A 160 34.65 7.10 2.67
N PRO A 161 35.94 6.87 2.38
CA PRO A 161 36.78 5.99 3.18
C PRO A 161 36.85 6.43 4.64
N SER A 162 36.81 5.46 5.55
CA SER A 162 37.02 5.62 6.99
C SER A 162 37.80 4.42 7.53
N ASP A 163 38.43 4.59 8.69
CA ASP A 163 39.24 3.56 9.34
C ASP A 163 38.83 3.35 10.81
N LEU A 164 39.02 2.13 11.32
CA LEU A 164 38.63 1.73 12.68
C LEU A 164 39.44 2.47 13.77
N SER A 165 40.63 2.98 13.46
CA SER A 165 41.46 3.77 14.39
C SER A 165 41.00 5.21 14.55
N GLN A 166 40.11 5.70 13.69
CA GLN A 166 39.62 7.07 13.71
C GLN A 166 38.43 7.23 14.65
N GLN A 167 38.27 8.40 15.26
CA GLN A 167 37.04 8.65 16.01
C GLN A 167 35.87 9.00 15.09
N PRO A 168 34.63 8.57 15.42
CA PRO A 168 33.44 8.86 14.62
C PRO A 168 33.26 10.33 14.25
N VAL A 169 33.56 11.24 15.19
CA VAL A 169 33.47 12.69 14.96
C VAL A 169 34.41 13.16 13.85
N TYR A 170 35.64 12.63 13.77
CA TYR A 170 36.58 12.99 12.70
C TYR A 170 36.17 12.40 11.35
N ILE A 171 35.68 11.16 11.35
CA ILE A 171 35.18 10.49 10.14
C ILE A 171 34.07 11.32 9.48
N VAL A 172 33.07 11.73 10.26
CA VAL A 172 31.93 12.48 9.72
C VAL A 172 32.29 13.90 9.29
N LYS A 173 33.24 14.56 9.98
CA LYS A 173 33.78 15.87 9.56
C LYS A 173 34.47 15.77 8.20
N ASN A 174 35.31 14.76 8.01
CA ASN A 174 36.01 14.54 6.75
C ASN A 174 35.01 14.24 5.62
N ALA A 175 34.02 13.38 5.88
CA ALA A 175 32.97 13.08 4.90
C ALA A 175 32.15 14.32 4.51
N LEU A 176 31.82 15.18 5.47
CA LEU A 176 31.12 16.44 5.21
C LEU A 176 31.98 17.40 4.37
N GLN A 177 33.28 17.50 4.67
CA GLN A 177 34.21 18.31 3.89
C GLN A 177 34.34 17.77 2.45
N GLN A 178 34.51 16.46 2.29
CA GLN A 178 34.54 15.81 0.99
C GLN A 178 33.24 16.01 0.20
N ALA A 179 32.08 15.90 0.86
CA ALA A 179 30.77 16.12 0.27
C ALA A 179 30.66 17.54 -0.31
N LYS A 180 31.10 18.55 0.44
CA LYS A 180 31.12 19.95 0.02
C LYS A 180 32.10 20.19 -1.14
N LEU A 181 33.35 19.73 -1.02
CA LEU A 181 34.40 19.94 -2.03
C LEU A 181 34.09 19.29 -3.38
N LYS A 182 33.45 18.12 -3.37
CA LYS A 182 33.09 17.36 -4.58
C LYS A 182 31.64 17.58 -5.02
N PHE A 183 30.97 18.60 -4.47
CA PHE A 183 29.61 19.02 -4.82
C PHE A 183 28.58 17.88 -4.80
N TYR A 184 28.53 17.12 -3.71
CA TYR A 184 27.48 16.13 -3.49
C TYR A 184 26.18 16.80 -3.03
N ASP A 185 25.05 16.25 -3.46
CA ASP A 185 23.74 16.73 -3.05
C ASP A 185 23.32 16.21 -1.68
N VAL A 186 23.67 14.96 -1.38
CA VAL A 186 23.24 14.26 -0.16
C VAL A 186 24.42 13.50 0.45
N LEU A 187 24.55 13.60 1.77
CA LEU A 187 25.47 12.79 2.57
C LEU A 187 24.65 11.89 3.51
N LEU A 188 24.80 10.57 3.37
CA LEU A 188 24.21 9.60 4.31
C LEU A 188 25.28 9.10 5.29
N VAL A 189 25.00 9.21 6.58
CA VAL A 189 25.91 8.81 7.65
C VAL A 189 25.35 7.58 8.37
N ASP A 190 26.03 6.44 8.25
CA ASP A 190 25.74 5.21 8.99
C ASP A 190 26.47 5.25 10.34
N THR A 191 25.75 5.21 11.47
CA THR A 191 26.37 5.15 12.81
C THR A 191 26.35 3.74 13.37
N ALA A 192 27.21 3.49 14.37
CA ALA A 192 27.13 2.28 15.18
C ALA A 192 25.74 2.07 15.81
N GLY A 193 25.39 0.81 16.05
CA GLY A 193 24.26 0.46 16.89
C GLY A 193 24.58 0.67 18.36
N ARG A 194 23.64 1.30 19.07
CA ARG A 194 23.82 1.67 20.48
C ARG A 194 22.63 1.15 21.25
N LEU A 195 22.88 0.58 22.43
CA LEU A 195 21.82 0.34 23.40
C LEU A 195 21.46 1.67 24.04
N HIS A 196 20.17 1.92 24.24
CA HIS A 196 19.69 3.19 24.78
C HIS A 196 20.12 3.42 26.25
N VAL A 197 20.61 2.37 26.92
CA VAL A 197 21.13 2.42 28.29
C VAL A 197 22.63 2.76 28.36
N ASP A 198 23.34 2.80 27.23
CA ASP A 198 24.77 3.10 27.18
C ASP A 198 24.99 4.62 27.04
N GLU A 199 25.19 5.30 28.17
CA GLU A 199 25.34 6.76 28.22
C GLU A 199 26.55 7.26 27.40
N ALA A 200 27.69 6.56 27.47
CA ALA A 200 28.91 6.95 26.77
C ALA A 200 28.70 6.91 25.25
N MET A 201 28.05 5.85 24.76
CA MET A 201 27.65 5.80 23.36
C MET A 201 26.57 6.85 23.05
N MET A 202 25.57 7.10 23.90
CA MET A 202 24.57 8.13 23.59
C MET A 202 25.18 9.54 23.53
N ASP A 203 26.20 9.84 24.33
CA ASP A 203 26.88 11.12 24.28
C ASP A 203 27.79 11.28 23.06
N GLU A 204 28.45 10.23 22.60
CA GLU A 204 29.23 10.30 21.37
C GLU A 204 28.34 10.58 20.14
N ILE A 205 27.14 9.97 20.04
CA ILE A 205 26.26 10.28 18.90
C ILE A 205 25.68 11.70 18.99
N LYS A 206 25.48 12.25 20.19
CA LYS A 206 25.15 13.68 20.37
C LYS A 206 26.27 14.57 19.86
N GLN A 207 27.53 14.22 20.13
CA GLN A 207 28.69 14.97 19.62
C GLN A 207 28.77 14.89 18.09
N VAL A 208 28.58 13.70 17.50
CA VAL A 208 28.51 13.50 16.05
C VAL A 208 27.40 14.36 15.44
N HIS A 209 26.20 14.33 16.03
CA HIS A 209 25.05 15.11 15.59
C HIS A 209 25.32 16.63 15.65
N ALA A 210 25.87 17.12 16.77
CA ALA A 210 26.18 18.53 16.95
C ALA A 210 27.21 19.04 15.93
N VAL A 211 28.17 18.19 15.55
CA VAL A 211 29.23 18.53 14.60
C VAL A 211 28.74 18.60 13.16
N ILE A 212 27.86 17.68 12.75
CA ILE A 212 27.39 17.63 11.35
C ILE A 212 26.11 18.42 11.11
N ASN A 213 25.39 18.79 12.18
CA ASN A 213 24.12 19.50 12.15
C ASN A 213 23.18 18.96 11.05
N PRO A 214 22.74 17.69 11.16
CA PRO A 214 22.04 17.02 10.08
C PRO A 214 20.65 17.64 9.86
N VAL A 215 20.22 17.68 8.60
CA VAL A 215 18.87 18.15 8.25
C VAL A 215 17.81 17.10 8.55
N GLU A 216 18.23 15.83 8.58
CA GLU A 216 17.41 14.69 8.95
C GLU A 216 18.19 13.76 9.88
N THR A 217 17.59 13.40 11.00
CA THR A 217 18.05 12.34 11.89
C THR A 217 17.00 11.25 11.89
N LEU A 218 17.28 10.16 11.16
CA LEU A 218 16.35 9.05 10.95
C LEU A 218 16.63 7.94 11.96
N PHE A 219 15.63 7.62 12.75
CA PHE A 219 15.66 6.48 13.66
C PHE A 219 15.25 5.21 12.93
N VAL A 220 16.16 4.25 12.84
CA VAL A 220 15.94 2.96 12.18
C VAL A 220 15.56 1.93 13.22
N VAL A 221 14.42 1.29 13.01
CA VAL A 221 13.83 0.35 13.95
C VAL A 221 13.30 -0.87 13.22
N ASP A 222 13.49 -2.04 13.83
CA ASP A 222 13.00 -3.31 13.31
C ASP A 222 11.53 -3.48 13.68
N ALA A 223 10.67 -3.77 12.70
CA ALA A 223 9.25 -3.97 12.92
C ALA A 223 8.92 -5.18 13.81
N MET A 224 9.86 -6.13 13.95
CA MET A 224 9.76 -7.24 14.90
C MET A 224 10.08 -6.85 16.34
N THR A 225 10.66 -5.66 16.55
CA THR A 225 10.88 -5.13 17.89
C THR A 225 9.52 -4.68 18.41
N GLY A 226 8.86 -5.54 19.20
CA GLY A 226 7.53 -5.30 19.73
C GLY A 226 7.50 -4.19 20.78
N GLN A 227 7.14 -4.53 22.02
CA GLN A 227 6.94 -3.52 23.06
C GLN A 227 8.23 -2.74 23.42
N ASP A 228 9.42 -3.34 23.28
CA ASP A 228 10.68 -2.66 23.59
C ASP A 228 11.07 -1.55 22.61
N ALA A 229 10.45 -1.52 21.42
CA ALA A 229 10.64 -0.43 20.47
C ALA A 229 10.16 0.90 21.06
N ALA A 230 9.12 0.87 21.89
CA ALA A 230 8.58 2.03 22.59
C ALA A 230 9.63 2.71 23.47
N ASN A 231 10.22 1.95 24.40
CA ASN A 231 11.18 2.46 25.36
C ASN A 231 12.45 2.95 24.67
N THR A 232 12.92 2.18 23.68
CA THR A 232 14.08 2.56 22.88
C THR A 232 13.83 3.86 22.12
N ALA A 233 12.70 3.96 21.42
CA ALA A 233 12.39 5.14 20.62
C ALA A 233 12.26 6.39 21.50
N LYS A 234 11.70 6.26 22.71
CA LYS A 234 11.65 7.34 23.71
C LYS A 234 13.06 7.84 24.08
N ALA A 235 13.95 6.93 24.47
CA ALA A 235 15.30 7.30 24.89
C ALA A 235 16.12 7.95 23.75
N PHE A 236 15.99 7.46 22.52
CA PHE A 236 16.63 8.09 21.36
C PHE A 236 16.02 9.46 21.02
N ASN A 237 14.71 9.65 21.18
CA ASN A 237 14.03 10.92 20.93
C ASN A 237 14.36 11.98 21.99
N GLU A 238 14.66 11.56 23.22
CA GLU A 238 15.12 12.45 24.30
C GLU A 238 16.60 12.84 24.10
N ALA A 239 17.44 11.92 23.62
CA ALA A 239 18.85 12.16 23.44
C ALA A 239 19.22 12.85 22.12
N LEU A 240 18.46 12.63 21.05
CA LEU A 240 18.70 13.18 19.73
C LEU A 240 17.41 13.78 19.14
N PRO A 241 17.49 14.92 18.44
CA PRO A 241 16.33 15.50 17.78
C PRO A 241 16.00 14.69 16.51
N LEU A 242 15.24 13.61 16.68
CA LEU A 242 14.79 12.76 15.58
C LEU A 242 13.82 13.53 14.67
N THR A 243 13.99 13.39 13.35
CA THR A 243 13.14 14.04 12.35
C THR A 243 12.25 13.06 11.61
N GLY A 244 12.55 11.76 11.69
CA GLY A 244 11.74 10.71 11.10
C GLY A 244 12.20 9.30 11.48
N VAL A 245 11.42 8.32 11.03
CA VAL A 245 11.63 6.89 11.33
C VAL A 245 11.70 6.09 10.04
N ILE A 246 12.55 5.06 10.02
CA ILE A 246 12.55 3.99 9.02
C ILE A 246 12.21 2.68 9.72
N LEU A 247 11.12 2.03 9.30
CA LEU A 247 10.76 0.69 9.75
C LEU A 247 11.42 -0.35 8.85
N THR A 248 12.13 -1.32 9.41
CA THR A 248 12.76 -2.41 8.65
C THR A 248 12.07 -3.74 8.91
N LYS A 249 12.39 -4.75 8.07
CA LYS A 249 11.89 -6.12 8.19
C LYS A 249 10.35 -6.24 8.22
N VAL A 250 9.68 -5.35 7.49
CA VAL A 250 8.21 -5.32 7.41
C VAL A 250 7.65 -6.47 6.55
N ASP A 251 8.53 -7.17 5.82
CA ASP A 251 8.26 -8.41 5.11
C ASP A 251 8.16 -9.65 6.01
N GLY A 252 8.61 -9.54 7.26
CA GLY A 252 8.39 -10.60 8.25
C GLY A 252 6.93 -10.73 8.70
N ASP A 253 6.68 -11.65 9.64
CA ASP A 253 5.35 -11.88 10.23
C ASP A 253 4.90 -10.74 11.16
N ALA A 254 5.71 -9.68 11.27
CA ALA A 254 5.35 -8.46 11.99
C ALA A 254 4.22 -7.74 11.24
N ARG A 255 3.02 -7.70 11.83
CA ARG A 255 1.83 -7.03 11.27
C ARG A 255 1.94 -5.49 11.22
N GLY A 256 3.09 -4.92 11.58
CA GLY A 256 3.33 -3.47 11.53
C GLY A 256 2.87 -2.71 12.78
N GLY A 257 2.51 -3.38 13.87
CA GLY A 257 2.08 -2.73 15.11
C GLY A 257 3.16 -1.88 15.82
N ALA A 258 4.43 -2.21 15.59
CA ALA A 258 5.55 -1.38 16.01
C ALA A 258 5.48 0.05 15.43
N ALA A 259 4.95 0.22 14.21
CA ALA A 259 4.78 1.52 13.55
C ALA A 259 3.93 2.48 14.40
N LEU A 260 2.76 2.00 14.83
CA LEU A 260 1.83 2.75 15.66
C LEU A 260 2.47 3.13 16.99
N SER A 261 3.18 2.18 17.61
CA SER A 261 3.81 2.38 18.91
C SER A 261 4.91 3.45 18.87
N ILE A 262 5.76 3.39 17.84
CA ILE A 262 6.89 4.30 17.70
C ILE A 262 6.41 5.70 17.33
N ARG A 263 5.44 5.81 16.41
CA ARG A 263 4.86 7.09 16.03
C ARG A 263 4.22 7.77 17.24
N HIS A 264 3.45 7.02 18.04
CA HIS A 264 2.79 7.54 19.23
C HIS A 264 3.78 8.10 20.27
N ILE A 265 4.93 7.44 20.44
CA ILE A 265 5.89 7.81 21.48
C ILE A 265 6.85 8.91 21.03
N THR A 266 7.31 8.84 19.78
CA THR A 266 8.30 9.79 19.27
C THR A 266 7.67 11.06 18.72
N ASP A 267 6.39 10.99 18.33
CA ASP A 267 5.69 11.99 17.52
C ASP A 267 6.44 12.34 16.22
N ARG A 268 7.33 11.45 15.75
CA ARG A 268 8.11 11.62 14.51
C ARG A 268 7.54 10.81 13.36
N PRO A 269 7.52 11.37 12.14
CA PRO A 269 6.85 10.71 11.03
C PRO A 269 7.66 9.50 10.56
N ILE A 270 6.97 8.43 10.20
CA ILE A 270 7.61 7.30 9.53
C ILE A 270 7.73 7.68 8.05
N LYS A 271 8.95 7.67 7.52
CA LYS A 271 9.24 8.11 6.14
C LYS A 271 9.35 6.94 5.17
N PHE A 272 9.95 5.84 5.63
CA PHE A 272 10.19 4.67 4.78
C PHE A 272 9.96 3.34 5.50
N MET A 273 9.77 2.31 4.68
CA MET A 273 9.69 0.91 5.06
C MET A 273 10.67 0.07 4.26
N GLY A 274 11.46 -0.74 4.96
CA GLY A 274 12.23 -1.84 4.38
C GLY A 274 11.36 -3.09 4.29
N VAL A 275 11.01 -3.48 3.07
CA VAL A 275 10.09 -4.61 2.76
C VAL A 275 10.83 -5.84 2.23
N GLY A 276 12.08 -6.05 2.65
CA GLY A 276 12.92 -7.14 2.18
C GLY A 276 14.40 -6.88 2.37
N GLU A 277 15.25 -7.85 2.05
CA GLU A 277 16.70 -7.72 2.23
C GLU A 277 17.41 -7.04 1.04
N LYS A 278 16.81 -7.09 -0.15
CA LYS A 278 17.41 -6.58 -1.39
C LYS A 278 17.55 -5.05 -1.38
N THR A 279 18.46 -4.52 -2.20
CA THR A 279 18.78 -3.08 -2.25
C THR A 279 17.66 -2.21 -2.81
N ASP A 280 16.70 -2.79 -3.52
CA ASP A 280 15.48 -2.15 -4.04
C ASP A 280 14.28 -2.24 -3.09
N ALA A 281 14.39 -3.01 -2.00
CA ALA A 281 13.30 -3.21 -1.03
C ALA A 281 13.20 -2.08 0.01
N LEU A 282 13.09 -0.84 -0.48
CA LEU A 282 12.78 0.35 0.31
C LEU A 282 11.62 1.10 -0.34
N GLU A 283 10.54 1.26 0.40
CA GLU A 283 9.34 1.92 -0.05
C GLU A 283 9.04 3.14 0.84
N PRO A 284 8.46 4.22 0.28
CA PRO A 284 7.89 5.29 1.10
C PRO A 284 6.79 4.73 2.01
N PHE A 285 6.67 5.28 3.22
CA PHE A 285 5.64 4.86 4.17
C PHE A 285 4.28 5.44 3.79
N TYR A 286 3.26 4.56 3.77
CA TYR A 286 1.88 4.91 3.46
C TYR A 286 0.98 4.38 4.58
N PRO A 287 0.48 5.26 5.47
CA PRO A 287 -0.28 4.87 6.67
C PRO A 287 -1.56 4.08 6.36
N ASP A 288 -2.26 4.44 5.28
CA ASP A 288 -3.45 3.77 4.75
C ASP A 288 -3.19 2.30 4.42
N ARG A 289 -2.06 2.01 3.77
CA ARG A 289 -1.65 0.64 3.43
C ARG A 289 -1.33 -0.18 4.66
N ILE A 290 -0.65 0.42 5.64
CA ILE A 290 -0.30 -0.26 6.88
C ILE A 290 -1.52 -0.50 7.77
N ALA A 291 -2.44 0.47 7.88
CA ALA A 291 -3.69 0.31 8.61
C ALA A 291 -4.50 -0.87 8.05
N SER A 292 -4.61 -0.95 6.72
CA SER A 292 -5.30 -2.03 6.03
C SER A 292 -4.65 -3.40 6.27
N ARG A 293 -3.31 -3.44 6.34
CA ARG A 293 -2.55 -4.67 6.64
C ARG A 293 -2.68 -5.11 8.10
N ILE A 294 -2.66 -4.17 9.06
CA ILE A 294 -2.85 -4.46 10.50
C ILE A 294 -4.23 -5.05 10.74
N LEU A 295 -5.26 -4.49 10.12
CA LEU A 295 -6.63 -4.98 10.24
C LEU A 295 -6.83 -6.34 9.55
N GLY A 296 -5.96 -6.69 8.58
CA GLY A 296 -6.13 -7.91 7.78
C GLY A 296 -7.33 -7.84 6.83
N MET A 297 -7.81 -6.63 6.52
CA MET A 297 -9.08 -6.38 5.84
C MET A 297 -8.92 -5.61 4.52
N GLY A 298 -7.79 -5.78 3.81
CA GLY A 298 -7.57 -5.11 2.53
C GLY A 298 -8.74 -5.31 1.54
N ASP A 299 -9.34 -6.50 1.54
CA ASP A 299 -10.45 -6.84 0.65
C ASP A 299 -11.78 -6.17 1.06
N VAL A 300 -12.10 -6.07 2.36
CA VAL A 300 -13.34 -5.43 2.85
C VAL A 300 -13.29 -3.91 2.71
N LEU A 301 -12.11 -3.32 2.89
CA LEU A 301 -11.89 -1.89 2.69
C LEU A 301 -12.02 -1.52 1.21
N SER A 302 -11.48 -2.35 0.30
CA SER A 302 -11.68 -2.17 -1.14
C SER A 302 -13.16 -2.22 -1.54
N LEU A 303 -13.97 -3.04 -0.85
CA LEU A 303 -15.42 -3.10 -1.03
C LEU A 303 -16.12 -1.83 -0.57
N ILE A 304 -15.69 -1.22 0.54
CA ILE A 304 -16.24 0.04 1.05
C ILE A 304 -15.89 1.19 0.08
N GLU A 305 -14.64 1.26 -0.39
CA GLU A 305 -14.20 2.21 -1.41
C GLU A 305 -14.92 2.01 -2.76
N ASP A 306 -15.16 0.76 -3.17
CA ASP A 306 -15.93 0.43 -4.37
C ASP A 306 -17.42 0.81 -4.24
N ILE A 307 -18.00 0.75 -3.04
CA ILE A 307 -19.38 1.18 -2.75
C ILE A 307 -19.48 2.72 -2.81
N GLU A 308 -18.49 3.44 -2.28
CA GLU A 308 -18.43 4.91 -2.33
C GLU A 308 -18.12 5.43 -3.74
N SER A 309 -17.18 4.80 -4.46
CA SER A 309 -16.83 5.20 -5.84
C SER A 309 -17.93 4.90 -6.86
N LYS A 310 -18.81 3.93 -6.60
CA LYS A 310 -20.04 3.73 -7.40
C LYS A 310 -21.06 4.86 -7.25
N VAL A 311 -20.87 5.77 -6.30
CA VAL A 311 -21.66 7.00 -6.14
C VAL A 311 -21.10 8.15 -7.00
N ASP A 312 -19.94 7.96 -7.64
CA ASP A 312 -19.26 9.02 -8.39
C ASP A 312 -19.89 9.22 -9.79
N ARG A 313 -20.86 10.14 -9.86
CA ARG A 313 -21.74 10.41 -11.01
C ARG A 313 -21.02 10.79 -12.31
N VAL A 314 -19.76 11.24 -12.25
CA VAL A 314 -19.05 11.88 -13.36
C VAL A 314 -18.60 10.88 -14.45
N GLN A 315 -18.21 9.66 -14.08
CA GLN A 315 -17.85 8.63 -15.07
C GLN A 315 -19.09 7.97 -15.71
N ALA A 316 -20.15 7.78 -14.91
CA ALA A 316 -21.43 7.27 -15.39
C ALA A 316 -22.07 8.20 -16.43
N GLU A 317 -21.93 9.51 -16.27
CA GLU A 317 -22.43 10.52 -17.22
C GLU A 317 -21.71 10.49 -18.57
N LYS A 318 -20.39 10.30 -18.59
CA LYS A 318 -19.65 10.13 -19.86
C LYS A 318 -20.08 8.89 -20.62
N LEU A 319 -20.28 7.77 -19.92
CA LEU A 319 -20.77 6.52 -20.51
C LEU A 319 -22.23 6.66 -21.00
N ALA A 320 -23.09 7.29 -20.21
CA ALA A 320 -24.48 7.57 -20.56
C ALA A 320 -24.62 8.55 -21.73
N SER A 321 -23.71 9.52 -21.86
CA SER A 321 -23.70 10.49 -22.96
C SER A 321 -23.36 9.85 -24.31
N LYS A 322 -22.44 8.88 -24.35
CA LYS A 322 -22.15 8.07 -25.55
C LYS A 322 -23.33 7.14 -25.89
N LEU A 323 -23.95 6.51 -24.89
CA LEU A 323 -25.11 5.64 -25.08
C LEU A 323 -26.34 6.40 -25.61
N LYS A 324 -26.51 7.68 -25.23
CA LYS A 324 -27.56 8.57 -25.74
C LYS A 324 -27.33 9.06 -27.17
N LYS A 325 -26.08 9.17 -27.63
CA LYS A 325 -25.73 9.71 -28.97
C LYS A 325 -25.96 8.74 -30.14
N GLY A 326 -26.35 7.50 -29.88
CA GLY A 326 -26.79 6.59 -30.94
C GLY A 326 -25.67 5.82 -31.65
N ASP A 327 -24.40 6.16 -31.44
CA ASP A 327 -23.26 5.39 -31.96
C ASP A 327 -23.30 3.97 -31.40
N GLY A 328 -23.30 2.99 -32.30
CA GLY A 328 -23.39 1.58 -31.95
C GLY A 328 -22.15 1.14 -31.19
N PHE A 329 -22.34 0.26 -30.21
CA PHE A 329 -21.26 -0.42 -29.52
C PHE A 329 -20.41 -1.21 -30.54
N ASP A 330 -19.13 -0.83 -30.69
CA ASP A 330 -18.19 -1.38 -31.67
C ASP A 330 -16.98 -2.07 -30.99
N LEU A 331 -16.05 -2.63 -31.77
CA LEU A 331 -14.87 -3.31 -31.20
C LEU A 331 -13.85 -2.36 -30.57
N ASN A 332 -13.91 -1.05 -30.85
CA ASN A 332 -13.05 -0.06 -30.18
C ASN A 332 -13.53 0.16 -28.74
N ASP A 333 -14.85 0.26 -28.55
CA ASP A 333 -15.45 0.33 -27.22
C ASP A 333 -15.19 -0.97 -26.43
N PHE A 334 -15.30 -2.12 -27.10
CA PHE A 334 -14.97 -3.40 -26.48
C PHE A 334 -13.50 -3.50 -26.06
N LEU A 335 -12.58 -3.02 -26.89
CA LEU A 335 -11.15 -2.95 -26.56
C LEU A 335 -10.88 -2.06 -25.34
N GLN A 336 -11.57 -0.92 -25.23
CA GLN A 336 -11.45 -0.05 -24.06
C GLN A 336 -11.92 -0.75 -22.78
N GLN A 337 -13.03 -1.48 -22.85
CA GLN A 337 -13.53 -2.27 -21.72
C GLN A 337 -12.56 -3.38 -21.30
N LEU A 338 -11.95 -4.09 -22.26
CA LEU A 338 -10.93 -5.11 -21.98
C LEU A 338 -9.70 -4.51 -21.29
N LYS A 339 -9.23 -3.33 -21.76
CA LYS A 339 -8.10 -2.62 -21.13
C LYS A 339 -8.43 -2.14 -19.72
N GLN A 340 -9.65 -1.65 -19.50
CA GLN A 340 -10.10 -1.23 -18.18
C GLN A 340 -10.16 -2.41 -17.20
N MET A 341 -10.73 -3.55 -17.62
CA MET A 341 -10.77 -4.76 -16.80
C MET A 341 -9.36 -5.29 -16.45
N ARG A 342 -8.42 -5.23 -17.40
CA ARG A 342 -7.02 -5.58 -17.14
C ARG A 342 -6.37 -4.65 -16.12
N ASN A 343 -6.58 -3.35 -16.24
CA ASN A 343 -6.05 -2.36 -15.30
C ASN A 343 -6.65 -2.48 -13.89
N MET A 344 -7.85 -3.06 -13.76
CA MET A 344 -8.51 -3.37 -12.48
C MET A 344 -8.08 -4.73 -11.89
N GLY A 345 -7.05 -5.37 -12.45
CA GLY A 345 -6.50 -6.63 -11.93
C GLY A 345 -7.09 -7.91 -12.56
N GLY A 346 -7.73 -7.81 -13.72
CA GLY A 346 -8.20 -8.97 -14.48
C GLY A 346 -9.53 -9.56 -14.01
N MET A 347 -9.93 -10.70 -14.61
CA MET A 347 -11.21 -11.36 -14.27
C MET A 347 -11.15 -12.01 -12.89
N ALA A 348 -9.97 -12.46 -12.46
CA ALA A 348 -9.74 -13.04 -11.14
C ALA A 348 -10.00 -12.02 -10.00
N SER A 349 -9.54 -10.77 -10.17
CA SER A 349 -9.75 -9.67 -9.22
C SER A 349 -11.24 -9.29 -9.10
N LEU A 350 -11.96 -9.18 -10.22
CA LEU A 350 -13.38 -8.81 -10.22
C LEU A 350 -14.28 -9.89 -9.60
N MET A 351 -13.94 -11.17 -9.77
CA MET A 351 -14.67 -12.29 -9.18
C MET A 351 -14.31 -12.55 -7.72
N GLY A 352 -13.06 -12.28 -7.30
CA GLY A 352 -12.67 -12.27 -5.87
C GLY A 352 -13.49 -11.26 -5.06
N LYS A 353 -14.06 -10.25 -5.73
CA LYS A 353 -14.94 -9.23 -5.15
C LYS A 353 -16.44 -9.59 -5.14
N LEU A 354 -16.86 -10.74 -5.70
CA LEU A 354 -18.26 -11.18 -5.72
C LEU A 354 -18.57 -12.14 -4.55
N PRO A 355 -19.52 -11.83 -3.65
CA PRO A 355 -19.84 -12.68 -2.51
C PRO A 355 -20.48 -14.01 -2.95
N GLY A 356 -20.03 -15.13 -2.36
CA GLY A 356 -20.59 -16.46 -2.58
C GLY A 356 -19.84 -17.36 -3.58
N MET A 357 -18.77 -16.86 -4.21
CA MET A 357 -18.03 -17.61 -5.24
C MET A 357 -16.92 -18.55 -4.73
N GLY A 358 -16.63 -18.54 -3.42
CA GLY A 358 -15.72 -19.51 -2.80
C GLY A 358 -16.19 -20.97 -2.96
N GLN A 359 -17.46 -21.19 -3.30
CA GLN A 359 -18.07 -22.51 -3.50
C GLN A 359 -17.94 -23.06 -4.94
N LEU A 360 -17.36 -22.30 -5.88
CA LEU A 360 -17.15 -22.82 -7.23
C LEU A 360 -15.95 -23.79 -7.27
N PRO A 361 -16.07 -24.94 -7.96
CA PRO A 361 -14.99 -25.91 -8.05
C PRO A 361 -13.77 -25.37 -8.81
N ASP A 362 -12.57 -25.77 -8.38
CA ASP A 362 -11.29 -25.18 -8.82
C ASP A 362 -10.97 -25.39 -10.31
N ASN A 363 -11.63 -26.35 -10.95
CA ASN A 363 -11.59 -26.56 -12.41
C ASN A 363 -12.26 -25.42 -13.21
N VAL A 364 -13.21 -24.68 -12.62
CA VAL A 364 -13.83 -23.50 -13.22
C VAL A 364 -12.97 -22.27 -12.99
N LYS A 365 -12.32 -22.16 -11.81
CA LYS A 365 -11.38 -21.07 -11.49
C LYS A 365 -10.13 -21.09 -12.38
N SER A 366 -9.60 -22.27 -12.67
CA SER A 366 -8.39 -22.47 -13.51
C SER A 366 -8.60 -22.22 -15.00
N GLN A 367 -9.85 -22.21 -15.50
CA GLN A 367 -10.16 -21.83 -16.89
C GLN A 367 -10.22 -20.30 -17.10
N MET A 368 -10.16 -19.53 -16.02
CA MET A 368 -10.32 -18.07 -16.03
C MET A 368 -8.95 -17.39 -15.91
N ASP A 369 -8.13 -17.59 -16.94
CA ASP A 369 -6.76 -17.07 -17.04
C ASP A 369 -6.78 -15.63 -17.57
N ASP A 370 -6.10 -14.69 -16.90
CA ASP A 370 -5.95 -13.30 -17.36
C ASP A 370 -5.28 -13.21 -18.73
N LYS A 371 -4.55 -14.25 -19.12
CA LYS A 371 -4.00 -14.43 -20.47
C LYS A 371 -5.09 -14.43 -21.55
N VAL A 372 -6.33 -14.81 -21.22
CA VAL A 372 -7.46 -14.76 -22.16
C VAL A 372 -7.76 -13.31 -22.55
N LEU A 373 -7.78 -12.38 -21.60
CA LEU A 373 -8.01 -10.95 -21.88
C LEU A 373 -6.90 -10.36 -22.75
N VAL A 374 -5.64 -10.72 -22.47
CA VAL A 374 -4.48 -10.30 -23.28
C VAL A 374 -4.57 -10.82 -24.71
N ARG A 375 -5.00 -12.08 -24.90
CA ARG A 375 -5.20 -12.67 -26.24
C ARG A 375 -6.32 -11.97 -27.00
N MET A 376 -7.42 -11.62 -26.34
CA MET A 376 -8.50 -10.84 -26.94
C MET A 376 -8.03 -9.46 -27.40
N GLU A 377 -7.28 -8.76 -26.53
CA GLU A 377 -6.68 -7.46 -26.86
C GLU A 377 -5.73 -7.57 -28.06
N ALA A 378 -4.85 -8.57 -28.09
CA ALA A 378 -3.94 -8.82 -29.20
C ALA A 378 -4.70 -9.02 -30.52
N MET A 379 -5.76 -9.85 -30.52
CA MET A 379 -6.60 -10.08 -31.70
C MET A 379 -7.29 -8.81 -32.21
N ILE A 380 -7.83 -7.97 -31.32
CA ILE A 380 -8.47 -6.71 -31.73
C ILE A 380 -7.42 -5.72 -32.24
N ASN A 381 -6.23 -5.68 -31.63
CA ASN A 381 -5.12 -4.83 -32.08
C ASN A 381 -4.62 -5.20 -33.49
N SER A 382 -4.74 -6.47 -33.91
CA SER A 382 -4.44 -6.93 -35.28
C SER A 382 -5.53 -6.60 -36.33
N MET A 383 -6.61 -5.94 -35.94
CA MET A 383 -7.65 -5.43 -36.84
C MET A 383 -7.37 -3.99 -37.25
N THR A 384 -7.81 -3.62 -38.46
CA THR A 384 -7.83 -2.23 -38.92
C THR A 384 -8.97 -1.44 -38.27
N ARG A 385 -8.85 -0.11 -38.22
CA ARG A 385 -9.90 0.76 -37.66
C ARG A 385 -11.29 0.51 -38.28
N LYS A 386 -11.34 0.35 -39.60
CA LYS A 386 -12.59 0.06 -40.34
C LYS A 386 -13.21 -1.28 -39.95
N GLU A 387 -12.40 -2.28 -39.63
CA GLU A 387 -12.88 -3.59 -39.16
C GLU A 387 -13.39 -3.52 -37.72
N ARG A 388 -12.80 -2.64 -36.88
CA ARG A 388 -13.26 -2.45 -35.51
C ARG A 388 -14.58 -1.69 -35.42
N GLU A 389 -14.74 -0.67 -36.28
CA GLU A 389 -15.97 0.12 -36.40
C GLU A 389 -17.11 -0.68 -37.05
N LYS A 390 -16.79 -1.62 -37.96
CA LYS A 390 -17.77 -2.47 -38.67
C LYS A 390 -17.39 -3.96 -38.65
N PRO A 391 -17.61 -4.68 -37.54
CA PRO A 391 -17.18 -6.06 -37.35
C PRO A 391 -17.77 -7.05 -38.37
N GLU A 392 -18.96 -6.80 -38.90
CA GLU A 392 -19.63 -7.61 -39.94
C GLU A 392 -18.80 -7.86 -41.21
N ILE A 393 -17.83 -6.98 -41.52
CA ILE A 393 -16.97 -7.13 -42.71
C ILE A 393 -15.86 -8.17 -42.51
N ILE A 394 -15.62 -8.64 -41.29
CA ILE A 394 -14.57 -9.60 -40.94
C ILE A 394 -14.99 -11.01 -41.39
N LYS A 395 -14.71 -11.32 -42.67
CA LYS A 395 -14.92 -12.63 -43.29
C LYS A 395 -13.65 -13.50 -43.26
N GLY A 396 -13.70 -14.70 -43.85
CA GLY A 396 -12.64 -15.72 -43.73
C GLY A 396 -11.21 -15.27 -44.05
N SER A 397 -11.00 -14.46 -45.10
CA SER A 397 -9.68 -13.91 -45.43
C SER A 397 -9.14 -12.96 -44.35
N ARG A 398 -9.99 -12.06 -43.83
CA ARG A 398 -9.63 -11.12 -42.76
C ARG A 398 -9.40 -11.83 -41.42
N LYS A 399 -10.18 -12.88 -41.12
CA LYS A 399 -9.98 -13.72 -39.92
C LYS A 399 -8.62 -14.41 -39.94
N ARG A 400 -8.20 -14.93 -41.10
CA ARG A 400 -6.86 -15.51 -41.28
C ARG A 400 -5.75 -14.48 -41.02
N ARG A 401 -5.86 -13.28 -41.60
CA ARG A 401 -4.90 -12.19 -41.36
C ARG A 401 -4.80 -11.80 -39.89
N VAL A 402 -5.94 -11.64 -39.21
CA VAL A 402 -5.99 -11.30 -37.78
C VAL A 402 -5.35 -12.39 -36.93
N ALA A 403 -5.70 -13.66 -37.17
CA ALA A 403 -5.14 -14.81 -36.48
C ALA A 403 -3.61 -14.87 -36.61
N THR A 404 -3.08 -14.73 -37.83
CA THR A 404 -1.62 -14.67 -38.06
C THR A 404 -0.98 -13.47 -37.37
N GLY A 405 -1.60 -12.29 -37.47
CA GLY A 405 -1.07 -11.06 -36.88
C GLY A 405 -1.08 -11.02 -35.35
N SER A 406 -1.92 -11.82 -34.71
CA SER A 406 -1.97 -11.95 -33.25
C SER A 406 -1.31 -13.22 -32.72
N GLY A 407 -0.76 -14.08 -33.60
CA GLY A 407 -0.19 -15.38 -33.24
C GLY A 407 -1.21 -16.39 -32.70
N MET A 408 -2.50 -16.24 -33.04
CA MET A 408 -3.62 -17.08 -32.56
C MET A 408 -4.20 -17.94 -33.70
N GLN A 409 -5.13 -18.84 -33.38
CA GLN A 409 -5.84 -19.61 -34.40
C GLN A 409 -7.09 -18.89 -34.90
N VAL A 410 -7.55 -19.22 -36.12
CA VAL A 410 -8.79 -18.68 -36.70
C VAL A 410 -10.02 -18.99 -35.82
N GLN A 411 -9.97 -20.11 -35.08
CA GLN A 411 -11.01 -20.50 -34.13
C GLN A 411 -11.12 -19.52 -32.95
N ASP A 412 -9.99 -19.01 -32.46
CA ASP A 412 -9.96 -18.01 -31.37
C ASP A 412 -10.58 -16.69 -31.83
N VAL A 413 -10.28 -16.26 -33.05
CA VAL A 413 -10.88 -15.06 -33.67
C VAL A 413 -12.39 -15.24 -33.85
N ASN A 414 -12.86 -16.43 -34.23
CA ASN A 414 -14.29 -16.72 -34.31
C ASN A 414 -14.97 -16.65 -32.93
N ARG A 415 -14.33 -17.18 -31.89
CA ARG A 415 -14.82 -17.14 -30.52
C ARG A 415 -14.93 -15.72 -30.00
N LEU A 416 -13.91 -14.89 -30.24
CA LEU A 416 -13.91 -13.46 -29.91
C LEU A 416 -15.08 -12.72 -30.58
N LEU A 417 -15.25 -12.88 -31.90
CA LEU A 417 -16.31 -12.20 -32.63
C LEU A 417 -17.71 -12.64 -32.18
N LYS A 418 -17.87 -13.91 -31.77
CA LYS A 418 -19.11 -14.41 -31.18
C LYS A 418 -19.38 -13.77 -29.82
N GLN A 419 -18.37 -13.70 -28.95
CA GLN A 419 -18.49 -13.04 -27.63
C GLN A 419 -18.82 -11.55 -27.77
N PHE A 420 -18.24 -10.89 -28.77
CA PHE A 420 -18.59 -9.51 -29.11
C PHE A 420 -20.05 -9.39 -29.58
N ASP A 421 -20.53 -10.25 -30.49
CA ASP A 421 -21.93 -10.22 -30.95
C ASP A 421 -22.92 -10.48 -29.80
N ASP A 422 -22.63 -11.44 -28.91
CA ASP A 422 -23.43 -11.73 -27.73
C ASP A 422 -23.55 -10.51 -26.81
N MET A 423 -22.44 -9.82 -26.58
CA MET A 423 -22.42 -8.61 -25.77
C MET A 423 -23.10 -7.42 -26.46
N GLN A 424 -22.93 -7.28 -27.77
CA GLN A 424 -23.62 -6.27 -28.58
C GLN A 424 -25.14 -6.48 -28.56
N ARG A 425 -25.60 -7.74 -28.60
CA ARG A 425 -27.02 -8.11 -28.43
C ARG A 425 -27.53 -7.77 -27.03
N MET A 426 -26.73 -8.04 -25.99
CA MET A 426 -27.06 -7.69 -24.61
C MET A 426 -27.20 -6.16 -24.43
N MET A 427 -26.24 -5.38 -24.95
CA MET A 427 -26.27 -3.91 -24.92
C MET A 427 -27.47 -3.34 -25.69
N LYS A 428 -27.82 -3.93 -26.84
CA LYS A 428 -29.05 -3.58 -27.58
C LYS A 428 -30.32 -3.86 -26.77
N LYS A 429 -30.38 -4.98 -26.02
CA LYS A 429 -31.51 -5.29 -25.13
C LYS A 429 -31.59 -4.33 -23.94
N MET A 430 -30.45 -3.91 -23.41
CA MET A 430 -30.37 -2.93 -22.31
C MET A 430 -30.84 -1.54 -22.77
N LYS A 431 -30.43 -1.10 -23.98
CA LYS A 431 -30.86 0.15 -24.62
C LYS A 431 -32.37 0.22 -24.91
N LYS A 432 -33.02 -0.93 -25.17
CA LYS A 432 -34.47 -1.05 -25.38
C LYS A 432 -35.29 -1.17 -24.08
N GLY A 433 -34.72 -0.83 -22.92
CA GLY A 433 -35.45 -0.81 -21.64
C GLY A 433 -35.58 -2.18 -20.95
N GLY A 434 -34.75 -3.16 -21.32
CA GLY A 434 -34.76 -4.50 -20.71
C GLY A 434 -34.56 -4.51 -19.19
N MET A 435 -33.81 -3.54 -18.65
CA MET A 435 -33.58 -3.43 -17.21
C MET A 435 -34.84 -2.99 -16.45
N ALA A 436 -35.69 -2.14 -17.04
CA ALA A 436 -36.98 -1.75 -16.45
C ALA A 436 -38.02 -2.89 -16.49
N LYS A 437 -37.96 -3.76 -17.51
CA LYS A 437 -38.83 -4.94 -17.64
C LYS A 437 -38.38 -6.08 -16.71
N MET A 438 -37.08 -6.26 -16.52
CA MET A 438 -36.50 -7.23 -15.57
C MET A 438 -36.72 -6.80 -14.12
N MET A 439 -36.60 -5.51 -13.80
CA MET A 439 -36.95 -4.96 -12.49
C MET A 439 -38.46 -5.03 -12.19
N ARG A 440 -39.33 -4.91 -13.20
CA ARG A 440 -40.77 -5.17 -13.05
C ARG A 440 -41.09 -6.66 -12.82
N GLY A 441 -40.35 -7.56 -13.46
CA GLY A 441 -40.50 -9.01 -13.26
C GLY A 441 -40.07 -9.48 -11.87
N MET A 442 -38.97 -8.95 -11.33
CA MET A 442 -38.50 -9.25 -9.96
C MET A 442 -39.38 -8.63 -8.87
N LYS A 443 -40.06 -7.51 -9.15
CA LYS A 443 -41.02 -6.90 -8.22
C LYS A 443 -42.32 -7.71 -8.08
N GLY A 444 -42.58 -8.67 -8.99
CA GLY A 444 -43.72 -9.60 -8.93
C GLY A 444 -43.46 -10.91 -8.17
N MET A 445 -42.23 -11.17 -7.73
CA MET A 445 -41.85 -12.39 -6.97
C MET A 445 -41.43 -12.11 -5.53
N MET A 446 -41.62 -10.88 -5.02
CA MET A 446 -41.43 -10.55 -3.62
C MET A 446 -42.71 -10.87 -2.82
N PRO A 447 -42.64 -11.67 -1.72
CA PRO A 447 -43.79 -11.92 -0.85
C PRO A 447 -44.34 -10.62 -0.26
N PRO A 448 -45.67 -10.50 -0.06
CA PRO A 448 -46.27 -9.29 0.48
C PRO A 448 -45.93 -9.15 1.98
N GLY A 449 -45.10 -8.17 2.34
CA GLY A 449 -44.73 -7.98 3.75
C GLY A 449 -43.80 -6.83 4.14
N PHE A 450 -43.46 -5.89 3.27
CA PHE A 450 -42.68 -4.71 3.66
C PHE A 450 -43.46 -3.41 3.41
N PRO A 451 -43.88 -2.67 4.46
CA PRO A 451 -44.48 -1.35 4.31
C PRO A 451 -43.39 -0.37 3.88
N GLY A 452 -43.65 0.35 2.79
CA GLY A 452 -42.80 1.45 2.36
C GLY A 452 -43.01 2.68 3.23
N ARG A 453 -41.90 3.29 3.66
CA ARG A 453 -41.58 4.70 3.41
C ARG A 453 -40.09 4.94 3.64
#